data_AF-A0A938FY98-F1
#
_entry.id   AF-A0A938FY98-F1
#
_cell.length_a   1.000
_cell.length_b   1.000
_cell.length_c   1.000
_cell.angle_alpha   90.00
_cell.angle_beta   90.00
_cell.angle_gamma   90.00
#
_symmetry.space_group_name_H-M   'P 1'
#
loop_
_entity.id
_entity.type
_entity.pdbx_description
1 polymer ?
#
loop_
_entity_poly.entity_id
_entity_poly.type
_entity_poly.pdbx_seq_one_letter_code
_entity_poly.pdbx_strand_id
1 'polypeptide(L)' 'MGAHDAAVVAGRSSYLDPSTRLTVFTARFLADRNYCCGSGCRHCPYVDS' A
#
# COMPACT_ATOMS: atom_id res chain seq x y z
N MET A 1 13.01 -5.40 7.89
CA MET A 1 12.18 -4.19 7.72
C MET A 1 11.55 -4.27 6.35
N GLY A 2 10.22 -4.39 6.26
CA GLY A 2 9.55 -4.60 4.97
C GLY A 2 9.65 -3.37 4.07
N ALA A 3 9.66 -3.56 2.74
CA ALA A 3 9.63 -2.45 1.78
C ALA A 3 8.40 -1.54 1.98
N HIS A 4 7.28 -2.13 2.44
CA HIS A 4 6.10 -1.41 2.90
C HIS A 4 6.43 -0.46 4.06
N ASP A 5 6.98 -0.97 5.15
CA ASP A 5 7.22 -0.17 6.37
C ASP A 5 8.22 0.95 6.10
N ALA A 6 9.24 0.68 5.30
CA ALA A 6 10.20 1.70 4.87
C ALA A 6 9.53 2.83 4.07
N ALA A 7 8.58 2.50 3.19
CA ALA A 7 7.84 3.50 2.44
C ALA A 7 6.86 4.28 3.31
N VAL A 8 6.19 3.63 4.26
CA VAL A 8 5.31 4.30 5.23
C VAL A 8 6.10 5.28 6.09
N VAL A 9 7.25 4.87 6.63
CA VAL A 9 8.13 5.73 7.43
C VAL A 9 8.71 6.88 6.60
N ALA A 10 9.08 6.62 5.34
CA ALA A 10 9.56 7.64 4.42
C ALA A 10 8.46 8.58 3.88
N GLY A 11 7.19 8.40 4.28
CA GLY A 11 6.07 9.20 3.79
C GLY A 11 5.75 9.00 2.31
N ARG A 12 6.16 7.86 1.73
CA ARG A 12 5.86 7.50 0.35
C ARG A 12 4.48 6.86 0.24
N SER A 13 3.74 7.24 -0.79
CA SER A 13 2.42 6.69 -1.11
C SER A 13 2.48 5.30 -1.75
N SER A 14 3.64 4.88 -2.27
CA SER A 14 3.86 3.56 -2.85
C SER A 14 5.30 3.07 -2.67
N TYR A 15 5.50 1.77 -2.87
CA TYR A 15 6.80 1.11 -2.86
C TYR A 15 6.91 0.08 -3.98
N LEU A 16 8.14 -0.24 -4.37
CA LEU A 16 8.40 -1.31 -5.31
C LEU A 16 8.47 -2.63 -4.55
N ASP A 17 7.58 -3.56 -4.88
CA ASP A 17 7.60 -4.89 -4.29
C ASP A 17 8.73 -5.73 -4.92
N PRO A 18 9.73 -6.20 -4.16
CA PRO A 18 10.86 -6.93 -4.72
C PRO A 18 10.46 -8.31 -5.28
N SER A 19 9.35 -8.89 -4.82
CA SER A 19 8.89 -10.21 -5.24
C SER A 19 8.14 -10.18 -6.57
N THR A 20 7.29 -9.18 -6.78
CA THR A 20 6.47 -9.04 -8.00
C THR A 20 7.00 -7.98 -8.97
N ARG A 21 7.93 -7.14 -8.53
CA ARG A 21 8.40 -5.92 -9.21
C ARG A 21 7.28 -4.95 -9.59
N LEU A 22 6.16 -5.02 -8.89
CA LEU A 22 5.04 -4.11 -9.07
C LEU A 22 5.12 -2.96 -8.07
N THR A 23 4.58 -1.82 -8.48
CA THR A 23 4.38 -0.68 -7.59
C THR A 23 3.13 -0.93 -6.73
N VAL A 24 3.32 -1.11 -5.43
CA VAL A 24 2.25 -1.35 -4.46
C VAL A 24 2.02 -0.08 -3.64
N PHE A 25 0.77 0.32 -3.48
CA PHE A 25 0.40 1.45 -2.64
C PHE A 25 0.50 1.11 -1.16
N THR A 26 0.95 2.07 -0.35
CA THR A 26 1.03 1.90 1.10
C THR A 26 -0.35 1.96 1.74
N ALA A 27 -0.52 1.29 2.89
CA ALA A 27 -1.77 1.32 3.65
C ALA A 27 -2.22 2.75 3.97
N ARG A 28 -1.26 3.63 4.31
CA ARG A 28 -1.52 5.03 4.63
C ARG A 28 -2.17 5.78 3.46
N PHE A 29 -1.67 5.59 2.25
CA PHE A 29 -2.24 6.23 1.07
C PHE A 29 -3.64 5.72 0.73
N LEU A 30 -3.88 4.42 0.92
CA LEU A 30 -5.20 3.83 0.73
C LEU A 30 -6.20 4.29 1.80
N ALA A 31 -5.76 4.43 3.05
CA ALA A 31 -6.57 5.00 4.12
C ALA A 31 -6.93 6.47 3.88
N ASP A 32 -5.99 7.27 3.37
CA ASP A 32 -6.21 8.69 3.06
C ASP A 32 -7.25 8.90 1.95
N ARG A 33 -7.30 8.00 0.96
CA ARG A 33 -8.32 8.01 -0.10
C ARG A 33 -9.74 7.81 0.42
N ASN A 34 -9.90 7.21 1.59
CA ASN A 34 -11.20 6.96 2.22
C ASN A 34 -12.20 6.09 1.43
N TYR A 35 -11.73 5.32 0.43
CA TYR A 35 -12.55 4.35 -0.29
C TYR A 35 -11.71 3.21 -0.88
N CYS A 36 -12.33 2.04 -1.10
CA CYS A 36 -11.70 0.93 -1.81
C CYS A 36 -11.79 1.13 -3.33
N CYS A 37 -10.65 1.14 -4.02
CA CYS A 37 -10.62 1.22 -5.49
C CYS A 37 -10.81 -0.13 -6.20
N GLY A 38 -10.97 -1.24 -5.46
CA GLY A 38 -11.17 -2.58 -6.04
C GLY A 38 -9.95 -3.18 -6.76
N SER A 39 -8.78 -2.53 -6.69
CA SER A 39 -7.57 -2.96 -7.42
C SER A 39 -6.80 -4.11 -6.76
N GLY A 40 -7.35 -4.72 -5.71
CA GLY A 40 -6.70 -5.84 -5.01
C GLY A 40 -5.40 -5.47 -4.28
N CYS A 41 -5.30 -4.25 -3.74
CA CYS A 41 -4.09 -3.84 -3.04
C CYS A 41 -3.90 -4.63 -1.74
N ARG A 42 -2.69 -5.15 -1.51
CA ARG A 42 -2.36 -6.05 -0.39
C ARG A 42 -2.57 -5.45 1.01
N HIS A 43 -2.54 -4.13 1.11
CA HIS A 43 -2.67 -3.41 2.37
C HIS A 43 -3.86 -2.46 2.38
N CYS A 44 -4.89 -2.75 1.58
CA CYS A 44 -6.08 -1.93 1.54
C CYS A 44 -6.93 -2.17 2.79
N PRO A 45 -7.20 -1.14 3.61
CA PRO A 45 -7.95 -1.30 4.86
C PRO A 45 -9.44 -1.57 4.65
N TYR A 46 -9.92 -1.60 3.39
CA TYR A 46 -11.34 -1.70 3.04
C TYR A 46 -11.74 -3.04 2.39
N VAL A 47 -10.81 -3.98 2.20
CA VAL A 47 -11.06 -5.22 1.44
C VAL A 47 -11.26 -6.43 2.37
N ASP A 48 -10.88 -6.29 3.63
CA ASP A 48 -11.07 -7.30 4.68
C ASP A 48 -12.09 -6.78 5.71
N SER A 49 -13.35 -6.72 5.29
CA SER A 49 -14.50 -6.47 6.17
C SER A 49 -15.54 -7.56 5.99
#